data_AF-A0A4Y2MNM3-F1
#
_entry.id   AF-A0A4Y2MNM3-F1
#
_cell.length_a   1.000
_cell.length_b   1.000
_cell.length_c   1.000
_cell.angle_alpha   90.00
_cell.angle_beta   90.00
_cell.angle_gamma   90.00
#
_symmetry.space_group_name_H-M   'P 1'
#
loop_
_entity.id
_entity.type
_entity.pdbx_description
1 polymer ?
#
loop_
_entity_poly.entity_id
_entity_poly.type
_entity_poly.pdbx_seq_one_letter_code
_entity_poly.pdbx_strand_id
1 'polypeptide(L)'
;MTTQTLRPTFFDVWFANAKESRKGALLSYILQEFGAPSLSEDSLKSLKVIIRSLSQKIEQKWLKTGRKRGDLIKMNYLWLDECISFPDVATTSIETISHYGSSRRTGRPQKELESCSTKTKRRRIQHILETSSQEEISMAAEVQLRRESK
;
A
#
# COMPACT_ATOMS: atom_id res chain seq x y z
N MET A 1 -6.52 1.62 11.10
CA MET A 1 -5.48 1.81 12.14
C MET A 1 -4.15 1.43 11.51
N THR A 2 -3.12 2.28 11.55
CA THR A 2 -1.83 1.96 10.93
C THR A 2 -1.09 0.90 11.76
N THR A 3 -0.89 -0.28 11.18
CA THR A 3 -0.12 -1.35 11.81
C THR A 3 1.36 -1.04 11.68
N GLN A 4 2.06 -1.07 12.81
CA GLN A 4 3.49 -0.76 12.90
C GLN A 4 4.26 -1.95 13.44
N THR A 5 5.44 -2.20 12.89
CA THR A 5 6.40 -3.19 13.41
C THR A 5 7.74 -2.51 13.64
N LEU A 6 8.44 -2.88 14.71
CA LEU A 6 9.76 -2.33 15.01
C LEU A 6 10.80 -2.86 14.00
N ARG A 7 11.72 -2.01 13.54
CA ARG A 7 12.82 -2.46 12.65
C ARG A 7 13.80 -3.46 13.27
N PRO A 8 14.04 -3.56 14.59
CA PRO A 8 14.93 -4.56 15.15
C PRO A 8 14.38 -5.98 14.95
N THR A 9 13.07 -6.19 15.16
CA THR A 9 12.44 -7.51 14.95
C THR A 9 12.45 -7.88 13.48
N PHE A 10 12.17 -6.93 12.58
CA PHE A 10 12.31 -7.12 11.14
C PHE A 10 13.76 -7.48 10.76
N PHE A 11 14.76 -6.82 11.36
CA PHE A 11 16.18 -7.12 11.11
C PHE A 11 16.55 -8.52 11.60
N ASP A 12 16.07 -8.95 12.76
CA ASP A 12 16.36 -10.27 13.29
C ASP A 12 15.80 -11.39 12.39
N VAL A 13 14.57 -11.23 11.90
CA VAL A 13 13.99 -12.16 10.92
C VAL A 13 14.79 -12.14 9.61
N TRP A 14 15.17 -10.95 9.12
CA TRP A 14 15.98 -10.83 7.91
C TRP A 14 17.36 -11.47 8.07
N PHE A 15 17.97 -11.36 9.25
CA PHE A 15 19.31 -11.87 9.56
C PHE A 15 19.31 -13.39 9.75
N ALA A 16 18.29 -13.95 10.40
CA ALA A 16 18.15 -15.38 10.65
C ALA A 16 17.90 -16.22 9.38
N ASN A 17 17.54 -15.59 8.26
CA ASN A 17 17.14 -16.27 7.04
C ASN A 17 18.18 -16.14 5.91
N ALA A 18 18.32 -17.22 5.14
CA ALA A 18 19.12 -17.26 3.91
C ALA A 18 18.61 -16.25 2.88
N LYS A 19 19.51 -15.72 2.05
CA LYS A 19 19.21 -14.60 1.14
C LYS A 19 18.02 -14.89 0.22
N GLU A 20 17.88 -16.13 -0.20
CA GLU A 20 16.86 -16.67 -1.08
C GLU A 20 15.49 -16.73 -0.38
N SER A 21 15.47 -17.02 0.93
CA SER A 21 14.25 -17.17 1.72
C SER A 21 13.80 -15.91 2.46
N ARG A 22 14.68 -14.90 2.64
CA ARG A 22 14.39 -13.66 3.38
C ARG A 22 13.05 -13.01 3.04
N LYS A 23 12.74 -12.87 1.75
CA LYS A 23 11.50 -12.20 1.32
C LYS A 23 10.25 -12.99 1.75
N GLY A 24 10.30 -14.32 1.63
CA GLY A 24 9.21 -15.19 2.04
C GLY A 24 9.04 -15.18 3.56
N ALA A 25 10.15 -15.35 4.30
CA ALA A 25 10.14 -15.33 5.75
C ALA A 25 9.62 -14.02 6.34
N LEU A 26 10.06 -12.88 5.79
CA LEU A 26 9.58 -11.55 6.21
C LEU A 26 8.09 -11.35 5.91
N LEU A 27 7.64 -11.83 4.76
CA LEU A 27 6.23 -11.77 4.40
C LEU A 27 5.38 -12.60 5.38
N SER A 28 5.79 -13.84 5.65
CA SER A 28 5.09 -14.72 6.60
C SER A 28 5.07 -14.13 8.02
N TYR A 29 6.20 -13.57 8.48
CA TYR A 29 6.30 -12.90 9.77
C TYR A 29 5.30 -11.74 9.87
N ILE A 30 5.25 -10.87 8.86
CA ILE A 30 4.35 -9.71 8.88
C ILE A 30 2.88 -10.13 8.82
N LEU A 31 2.53 -11.14 8.02
CA LEU A 31 1.15 -11.66 7.96
C LEU A 31 0.72 -12.28 9.30
N GLN A 32 1.64 -12.98 9.97
CA GLN A 32 1.41 -13.56 11.29
C GLN A 32 1.22 -12.48 12.36
N GLU A 33 2.10 -11.47 12.39
CA GLU A 33 2.01 -10.32 13.32
C GLU A 33 0.70 -9.54 13.15
N PHE A 34 0.19 -9.43 11.92
CA PHE A 34 -1.07 -8.74 11.65
C PHE A 34 -2.32 -9.58 11.88
N GLY A 35 -2.18 -10.86 12.23
CA GLY A 35 -3.33 -11.77 12.37
C GLY A 35 -4.15 -11.90 11.08
N ALA A 36 -3.56 -11.57 9.93
CA ALA A 36 -4.21 -11.50 8.63
C ALA A 36 -3.57 -12.54 7.70
N PRO A 37 -4.04 -13.80 7.73
CA PRO A 37 -3.44 -14.88 6.95
C PRO A 37 -3.58 -14.67 5.43
N SER A 38 -4.50 -13.80 5.01
CA SER A 38 -4.71 -13.42 3.61
C SER A 38 -4.87 -11.90 3.48
N LEU A 39 -4.14 -11.33 2.53
CA LEU A 39 -4.29 -9.94 2.10
C LEU A 39 -4.89 -9.89 0.69
N SER A 40 -5.54 -8.77 0.35
CA SER A 40 -5.86 -8.48 -1.05
C SER A 40 -4.59 -8.46 -1.91
N GLU A 41 -4.74 -8.72 -3.21
CA GLU A 41 -3.59 -8.77 -4.12
C GLU A 41 -2.82 -7.44 -4.17
N ASP A 42 -3.53 -6.31 -4.08
CA ASP A 42 -2.94 -4.97 -4.11
C ASP A 42 -2.21 -4.62 -2.82
N SER A 43 -2.77 -5.02 -1.67
CA SER A 43 -2.10 -4.87 -0.38
C SER A 43 -0.87 -5.77 -0.29
N LEU A 44 -0.95 -6.99 -0.84
CA LEU A 44 0.19 -7.91 -0.94
C LEU A 44 1.30 -7.35 -1.84
N LYS A 45 0.95 -6.75 -2.99
CA LYS A 45 1.92 -6.08 -3.87
C LYS A 45 2.62 -4.92 -3.15
N SER A 46 1.84 -4.07 -2.49
CA SER A 46 2.35 -2.92 -1.73
C SER A 46 3.29 -3.37 -0.61
N LEU A 47 2.89 -4.41 0.14
CA LEU A 47 3.71 -5.01 1.19
C LEU A 47 5.04 -5.56 0.65
N LYS A 48 5.02 -6.29 -0.48
CA LYS A 48 6.23 -6.80 -1.13
C LYS A 48 7.20 -5.68 -1.54
N VAL A 49 6.68 -4.53 -1.99
CA VAL A 49 7.50 -3.36 -2.32
C VAL A 49 8.19 -2.79 -1.08
N ILE A 50 7.46 -2.68 0.05
CA ILE A 50 8.00 -2.20 1.33
C ILE A 50 9.09 -3.15 1.84
N ILE A 51 8.81 -4.45 1.88
CA ILE A 51 9.77 -5.49 2.31
C ILE A 51 11.04 -5.42 1.45
N ARG A 52 10.89 -5.27 0.12
CA ARG A 52 12.02 -5.13 -0.79
C ARG A 52 12.86 -3.88 -0.46
N SER A 53 12.21 -2.73 -0.30
CA SER A 53 12.90 -1.46 -0.01
C SER A 53 13.67 -1.53 1.32
N LEU A 54 13.03 -2.05 2.37
CA LEU A 54 13.65 -2.22 3.68
C LEU A 54 14.82 -3.21 3.63
N SER A 55 14.64 -4.36 2.99
CA SER A 55 15.70 -5.35 2.82
C SER A 55 16.92 -4.76 2.11
N GLN A 56 16.71 -3.91 1.10
CA GLN A 56 17.80 -3.21 0.41
C GLN A 56 18.51 -2.22 1.33
N LYS A 57 17.76 -1.44 2.13
CA LYS A 57 18.36 -0.51 3.10
C LYS A 57 19.18 -1.24 4.17
N ILE A 58 18.69 -2.38 4.66
CA ILE A 58 19.43 -3.25 5.59
C ILE A 58 20.70 -3.75 4.93
N GLU A 59 20.63 -4.31 3.73
CA GLU A 59 21.80 -4.83 3.01
C GLU A 59 22.85 -3.73 2.75
N GLN A 60 22.43 -2.52 2.39
CA GLN A 60 23.34 -1.39 2.23
C GLN A 60 24.08 -1.03 3.53
N LYS A 61 23.35 -0.99 4.65
CA LYS A 61 23.94 -0.73 5.97
C LYS A 61 24.84 -1.88 6.41
N TRP A 62 24.45 -3.11 6.13
CA TRP A 62 25.20 -4.33 6.38
C TRP A 62 26.55 -4.36 5.67
N LEU A 63 26.57 -3.96 4.41
CA LEU A 63 27.80 -3.83 3.64
C LEU A 63 28.70 -2.72 4.19
N LYS A 64 28.13 -1.57 4.54
CA LYS A 64 28.88 -0.43 5.11
C LYS A 64 29.53 -0.74 6.46
N THR A 65 28.91 -1.59 7.28
CA THR A 65 29.43 -1.98 8.60
C THR A 65 30.30 -3.25 8.54
N GLY A 66 30.79 -3.62 7.35
CA GLY A 66 31.68 -4.77 7.20
C GLY A 66 31.04 -6.11 7.55
N ARG A 67 29.71 -6.22 7.47
CA ARG A 67 28.93 -7.44 7.75
C ARG A 67 29.07 -7.95 9.19
N LYS A 68 29.25 -7.03 10.14
CA LYS A 68 29.27 -7.33 11.58
C LYS A 68 27.97 -6.88 12.23
N ARG A 69 27.28 -7.82 12.90
CA ARG A 69 25.98 -7.56 13.58
C ARG A 69 26.11 -6.47 14.63
N GLY A 70 27.12 -6.57 15.50
CA GLY A 70 27.38 -5.57 16.55
C GLY A 70 27.58 -4.16 15.97
N ASP A 71 28.40 -4.03 14.93
CA ASP A 71 28.69 -2.75 14.29
C ASP A 71 27.46 -2.18 13.57
N LEU A 72 26.65 -3.03 12.92
CA LEU A 72 25.40 -2.57 12.32
C LEU A 72 24.46 -1.99 13.38
N ILE A 73 24.26 -2.69 14.49
CA ILE A 73 23.37 -2.25 15.58
C ILE A 73 23.90 -0.94 16.17
N LYS A 74 25.19 -0.90 16.53
CA LYS A 74 25.81 0.26 17.17
C LYS A 74 25.78 1.50 16.27
N MET A 75 26.10 1.36 14.98
CA MET A 75 26.18 2.49 14.05
C MET A 75 24.83 2.93 13.50
N ASN A 76 23.79 2.10 13.57
CA ASN A 76 22.48 2.38 12.99
C ASN A 76 21.35 2.32 14.03
N TYR A 77 21.65 2.45 15.32
CA TYR A 77 20.67 2.29 16.40
C TYR A 77 19.45 3.20 16.21
N LEU A 78 19.64 4.49 15.92
CA LEU A 78 18.53 5.43 15.66
C LEU A 78 17.64 4.96 14.50
N TRP A 79 18.27 4.45 13.44
CA TRP A 79 17.54 3.97 12.28
C TRP A 79 16.80 2.66 12.55
N LEU A 80 17.32 1.82 13.45
CA LEU A 80 16.66 0.59 13.88
C LEU A 80 15.57 0.84 14.92
N ASP A 81 15.61 1.94 15.66
CA ASP A 81 14.58 2.28 16.66
C ASP A 81 13.28 2.80 16.00
N GLU A 82 13.36 3.25 14.75
CA GLU A 82 12.21 3.69 13.99
C GLU A 82 11.24 2.54 13.68
N CYS A 83 9.93 2.83 13.74
CA CYS A 83 8.88 1.92 13.29
C CYS A 83 8.80 1.82 11.76
N ILE A 84 8.31 0.68 11.28
CA ILE A 84 7.89 0.50 9.90
C ILE A 84 6.38 0.68 9.86
N SER A 85 5.94 1.70 9.13
CA SER A 85 4.52 1.88 8.85
C SER A 85 4.13 1.08 7.62
N PHE A 86 3.11 0.24 7.76
CA PHE A 86 2.49 -0.44 6.63
C PHE A 86 1.19 0.28 6.25
N PRO A 87 0.91 0.46 4.94
CA PRO A 87 -0.36 0.98 4.50
C PRO A 87 -1.47 0.08 5.05
N ASP A 88 -2.56 0.71 5.49
CA ASP A 88 -3.64 0.05 6.23
C ASP A 88 -4.19 -1.11 5.41
N VAL A 89 -3.87 -2.32 5.88
CA VAL A 89 -4.28 -3.58 5.29
C VAL A 89 -5.75 -3.90 5.60
N ALA A 90 -6.37 -3.17 6.53
CA ALA A 90 -7.75 -3.38 6.95
C ALA A 90 -8.75 -2.39 6.30
N THR A 91 -8.33 -1.19 5.88
CA THR A 91 -9.26 -0.23 5.24
C THR A 91 -9.62 -0.58 3.80
N THR A 92 -8.85 -1.42 3.11
CA THR A 92 -9.21 -1.80 1.73
C THR A 92 -10.45 -2.71 1.63
N SER A 93 -10.94 -3.21 2.77
CA SER A 93 -12.21 -3.95 2.83
C SER A 93 -13.43 -3.02 2.87
N ILE A 94 -13.26 -1.73 3.23
CA ILE A 94 -14.35 -0.79 3.52
C ILE A 94 -14.27 0.49 2.65
N GLU A 95 -13.09 0.90 2.17
CA GLU A 95 -12.91 2.13 1.37
C GLU A 95 -13.12 1.97 -0.14
N THR A 96 -13.65 0.84 -0.62
CA THR A 96 -13.91 0.63 -2.05
C THR A 96 -15.03 1.49 -2.62
N ILE A 97 -15.65 2.36 -1.83
CA ILE A 97 -16.78 3.22 -2.25
C ILE A 97 -16.38 4.71 -2.39
N SER A 98 -15.31 5.21 -1.76
CA SER A 98 -15.13 6.68 -1.66
C SER A 98 -14.03 7.31 -2.52
N HIS A 99 -13.05 6.57 -3.06
CA HIS A 99 -11.94 7.23 -3.78
C HIS A 99 -11.47 6.47 -5.02
N TYR A 100 -12.29 6.48 -6.07
CA TYR A 100 -11.76 6.37 -7.43
C TYR A 100 -10.93 7.61 -7.76
N GLY A 101 -9.61 7.50 -7.57
CA GLY A 101 -8.64 8.23 -8.40
C GLY A 101 -7.75 9.24 -7.69
N SER A 102 -6.69 8.75 -7.04
CA SER A 102 -5.42 9.49 -7.01
C SER A 102 -4.22 8.55 -7.10
N SER A 103 -4.22 7.68 -8.12
CA SER A 103 -3.00 7.03 -8.57
C SER A 103 -2.13 8.10 -9.25
N ARG A 104 -1.13 8.64 -8.54
CA ARG A 104 -0.09 9.52 -9.11
C ARG A 104 0.80 8.74 -10.08
N ARG A 105 0.26 8.40 -11.25
CA ARG A 105 1.06 7.97 -12.40
C ARG A 105 1.62 9.23 -13.05
N THR A 106 2.94 9.34 -13.10
CA THR A 106 3.64 10.38 -13.87
C THR A 106 3.25 10.22 -15.34
N GLY A 107 2.36 11.08 -15.82
CA GLY A 107 1.77 11.03 -17.14
C GLY A 107 1.09 12.35 -17.47
N ARG A 108 0.54 12.46 -18.68
CA ARG A 108 -0.16 13.68 -19.13
C ARG A 108 -1.29 14.05 -18.15
N PRO A 109 -1.41 15.33 -17.72
CA PRO A 109 -2.50 15.76 -16.86
C PRO A 109 -3.85 15.33 -17.40
N GLN A 110 -4.68 14.73 -16.54
CA GLN A 110 -6.04 14.36 -16.93
C GLN A 110 -6.90 15.62 -17.00
N LYS A 111 -7.58 15.80 -18.14
CA LYS A 111 -8.63 16.81 -18.29
C LYS A 111 -9.80 16.48 -17.38
N GLU A 112 -10.46 17.51 -16.86
CA GLU A 112 -11.75 17.41 -16.17
C GLU A 112 -12.76 16.65 -17.03
N LEU A 113 -13.69 15.95 -16.39
CA LEU A 113 -14.66 15.13 -17.11
C LEU A 113 -15.43 15.98 -18.13
N GLU A 114 -15.84 17.20 -17.78
CA GLU A 114 -16.66 18.05 -18.65
C GLU A 114 -15.97 18.49 -19.95
N SER A 115 -14.65 18.67 -19.91
CA SER A 115 -13.84 19.07 -21.06
C SER A 115 -13.41 17.91 -21.97
N CYS A 116 -13.83 16.68 -21.66
CA CYS A 116 -13.51 15.49 -22.44
C CYS A 116 -14.51 15.24 -23.58
N SER A 117 -14.07 14.55 -24.64
CA SER A 117 -14.95 14.07 -25.70
C SER A 117 -15.94 13.01 -25.18
N THR A 118 -17.10 12.88 -25.82
CA THR A 118 -18.14 11.89 -25.48
C THR A 118 -17.59 10.46 -25.39
N LYS A 119 -16.73 10.06 -26.34
CA LYS A 119 -16.03 8.77 -26.33
C LYS A 119 -15.19 8.56 -25.07
N THR A 120 -14.51 9.61 -24.60
CA THR A 120 -13.66 9.56 -23.41
C THR A 120 -14.51 9.55 -22.14
N LYS A 121 -15.58 10.37 -22.08
CA LYS A 121 -16.55 10.36 -20.97
C LYS A 121 -17.12 8.94 -20.77
N ARG A 122 -17.61 8.31 -21.84
CA ARG A 122 -18.16 6.93 -21.81
C ARG A 122 -17.17 5.90 -21.28
N ARG A 123 -15.90 5.95 -21.71
CA ARG A 123 -14.86 5.03 -21.22
C ARG A 123 -14.55 5.22 -19.74
N ARG A 124 -14.54 6.47 -19.25
CA ARG A 124 -14.24 6.75 -17.84
C ARG A 124 -15.34 6.24 -16.91
N ILE A 125 -16.60 6.37 -17.31
CA ILE A 125 -17.76 5.91 -16.53
C ILE A 125 -18.14 4.45 -16.79
N GLN A 126 -17.43 3.74 -17.68
CA GLN A 126 -17.79 2.39 -18.10
C GLN A 126 -17.90 1.43 -16.91
N HIS A 127 -16.95 1.50 -15.98
CA HIS A 127 -16.97 0.66 -14.77
C HIS A 127 -18.23 0.90 -13.91
N ILE A 128 -18.72 2.15 -13.83
CA ILE A 128 -19.94 2.49 -13.08
C ILE A 128 -21.14 1.85 -13.77
N LEU A 129 -21.22 1.96 -15.10
CA LEU A 129 -22.30 1.35 -15.89
C LEU A 129 -22.31 -0.17 -15.83
N GLU A 130 -21.15 -0.80 -15.61
CA GLU A 130 -21.01 -2.26 -15.53
C GLU A 130 -21.27 -2.81 -14.11
N THR A 131 -21.08 -1.98 -13.07
CA THR A 131 -21.11 -2.43 -11.66
C THR A 131 -22.30 -1.91 -10.86
N SER A 132 -22.96 -0.85 -11.33
CA SER A 132 -24.09 -0.21 -10.64
C SER A 132 -25.38 -0.35 -11.45
N SER A 133 -26.48 -0.60 -10.75
CA SER A 133 -27.83 -0.61 -11.32
C SER A 133 -28.32 0.80 -11.66
N GLN A 134 -29.33 0.90 -12.52
CA GLN A 134 -29.90 2.19 -12.90
C GLN A 134 -30.50 2.92 -11.70
N GLU A 135 -31.15 2.17 -10.79
CA GLU A 135 -31.76 2.69 -9.57
C GLU A 135 -30.73 3.31 -8.63
N GLU A 136 -29.59 2.65 -8.43
CA GLU A 136 -28.49 3.15 -7.60
C GLU A 136 -27.89 4.44 -8.18
N ILE A 137 -27.69 4.48 -9.50
CA ILE A 137 -27.16 5.65 -10.20
C ILE A 137 -28.15 6.83 -10.07
N SER A 138 -29.45 6.58 -10.25
CA SER A 138 -30.49 7.60 -10.11
C SER A 138 -30.58 8.14 -8.69
N MET A 139 -30.52 7.27 -7.68
CA MET A 139 -30.56 7.68 -6.28
C MET A 139 -29.34 8.52 -5.89
N ALA A 140 -28.14 8.11 -6.34
CA ALA A 140 -26.91 8.87 -6.09
C ALA A 140 -26.99 10.28 -6.71
N ALA A 141 -27.50 10.39 -7.95
CA ALA A 141 -27.70 11.67 -8.61
C ALA A 141 -28.69 12.57 -7.85
N GLU A 142 -29.81 12.02 -7.39
CA GLU A 142 -30.81 12.79 -6.63
C GLU A 142 -30.25 13.30 -5.30
N VAL A 143 -29.52 12.46 -4.56
CA VAL A 143 -28.88 12.85 -3.29
C VAL A 143 -27.89 13.99 -3.52
N GLN A 144 -27.15 13.96 -4.62
CA GLN A 144 -26.19 15.01 -4.94
C GLN A 144 -26.89 16.33 -5.32
N LEU A 145 -27.94 16.30 -6.15
CA LEU A 145 -28.74 17.49 -6.49
C LEU A 145 -29.35 18.15 -5.24
N ARG A 146 -29.83 17.36 -4.27
CA ARG A 146 -30.36 17.88 -3.01
C ARG A 146 -29.28 18.53 -2.13
N ARG A 147 -28.03 18.08 -2.20
CA ARG A 147 -26.90 18.67 -1.47
C ARG A 147 -26.43 19.98 -2.07
N GLU A 148 -26.47 20.11 -3.40
CA GLU A 148 -26.07 21.31 -4.14
C GLU A 148 -27.15 22.41 -4.12
N SER A 149 -28.39 22.06 -3.75
CA SER A 149 -29.53 22.99 -3.61
C SER A 149 -29.63 23.66 -2.22
N LYS A 150 -28.55 23.65 -1.44
CA LYS A 150 -28.39 24.35 -0.15
C LYS A 150 -27.19 25.28 -0.21
#